data_AF-A0A951U388-F1
#
_entry.id   AF-A0A951U388-F1
#
_cell.length_a   1.000
_cell.length_b   1.000
_cell.length_c   1.000
_cell.angle_alpha   90.00
_cell.angle_beta   90.00
_cell.angle_gamma   90.00
#
_symmetry.space_group_name_H-M   'P 1'
#
loop_
_entity.id
_entity.type
_entity.pdbx_description
1 polymer ?
#
loop_
_entity_poly.entity_id
_entity_poly.type
_entity_poly.pdbx_seq_one_letter_code
_entity_poly.pdbx_strand_id
1 'polypeptide(L)'
;MLPFVAPVEYPAEYPADVCFAESATVGLNTALNTDRPGKLSPCSKSQPPKSQPPKSQLQLDFSELPSFTTIHDQYRDWGVAITDAIAIRPSNPAFVRTKLASGLMPTAQNQTLSIQFQQLRQFVSFSLAGAQQITLRAYDTSHRLVAEQQVGQSDYRQMRQASAACIHHQVQLIDPSISQIEIYSDAPFLLFDLACSA
;
A
#
# COMPACT_ATOMS: atom_id res chain seq x y z
N MET A 1 31.09 -7.35 -38.98
CA MET A 1 29.71 -7.71 -39.38
C MET A 1 29.01 -8.18 -38.12
N LEU A 2 28.18 -7.34 -37.51
CA LEU A 2 27.41 -7.68 -36.31
C LEU A 2 25.99 -8.07 -36.73
N PRO A 3 25.35 -9.09 -36.12
CA PRO A 3 24.02 -9.50 -36.52
C PRO A 3 22.98 -8.49 -36.02
N PHE A 4 22.06 -8.15 -36.93
CA PHE A 4 20.86 -7.37 -36.68
C PHE A 4 19.89 -8.22 -35.84
N VAL A 5 19.57 -7.78 -34.63
CA VAL A 5 18.55 -8.41 -33.78
C VAL A 5 17.24 -7.66 -34.02
N ALA A 6 16.25 -8.37 -34.56
CA ALA A 6 14.92 -7.82 -34.79
C ALA A 6 14.20 -7.52 -33.46
N PRO A 7 13.31 -6.51 -33.41
CA PRO A 7 12.52 -6.21 -32.23
C PRO A 7 11.54 -7.35 -31.93
N VAL A 8 11.47 -7.74 -30.66
CA VAL A 8 10.52 -8.74 -30.16
C VAL A 8 9.15 -8.06 -30.03
N GLU A 9 8.18 -8.49 -30.84
CA GLU A 9 6.77 -8.15 -30.64
C GLU A 9 6.25 -8.80 -29.36
N TYR A 10 5.69 -7.99 -28.46
CA TYR A 10 5.00 -8.47 -27.27
C TYR A 10 3.53 -8.75 -27.60
N PRO A 11 2.99 -9.96 -27.32
CA PRO A 11 1.56 -10.16 -27.36
C PRO A 11 0.91 -9.34 -26.23
N ALA A 12 0.03 -8.41 -26.63
CA ALA A 12 -0.85 -7.69 -25.74
C ALA A 12 -2.04 -8.58 -25.40
N GLU A 13 -1.95 -9.39 -24.34
CA GLU A 13 -3.08 -9.95 -23.60
C GLU A 13 -2.55 -10.86 -22.48
N TYR A 14 -2.67 -10.41 -21.23
CA TYR A 14 -2.54 -11.30 -20.06
C TYR A 14 -3.95 -11.73 -19.63
N PRO A 15 -4.19 -13.05 -19.45
CA PRO A 15 -5.49 -13.54 -18.98
C PRO A 15 -5.78 -13.06 -17.55
N ALA A 16 -7.04 -12.70 -17.33
CA ALA A 16 -7.56 -12.10 -16.10
C ALA A 16 -7.80 -13.10 -14.95
N ASP A 17 -6.95 -14.13 -14.82
CA ASP A 17 -7.09 -15.13 -13.75
C ASP A 17 -6.29 -14.68 -12.53
N VAL A 18 -6.93 -13.80 -11.77
CA VAL A 18 -6.51 -13.38 -10.43
C VAL A 18 -6.69 -14.56 -9.47
N CYS A 19 -5.60 -14.99 -8.83
CA CYS A 19 -5.68 -15.85 -7.65
C CYS A 19 -6.38 -15.07 -6.52
N PHE A 20 -7.67 -15.29 -6.35
CA PHE A 20 -8.39 -14.89 -5.14
C PHE A 20 -8.15 -15.96 -4.07
N ALA A 21 -7.45 -15.58 -3.00
CA ALA A 21 -7.57 -16.34 -1.75
C ALA A 21 -8.95 -16.01 -1.16
N GLU A 22 -9.87 -16.95 -1.31
CA GLU A 22 -11.23 -16.91 -0.77
C GLU A 22 -11.18 -16.90 0.76
N SER A 23 -11.97 -16.04 1.39
CA SER A 23 -12.48 -16.28 2.73
C SER A 23 -13.95 -15.87 2.76
N ALA A 24 -14.78 -16.80 3.23
CA ALA A 24 -16.22 -16.86 3.03
C ALA A 24 -17.04 -15.80 3.80
N THR A 25 -18.03 -15.26 3.07
CA THR A 25 -19.44 -14.81 3.33
C THR A 25 -19.92 -14.66 4.78
N VAL A 26 -20.69 -13.62 5.21
CA VAL A 26 -22.10 -13.30 4.88
C VAL A 26 -22.48 -11.86 5.34
N GLY A 27 -23.31 -11.15 4.56
CA GLY A 27 -24.13 -10.03 5.06
C GLY A 27 -24.56 -8.98 4.02
N LEU A 28 -25.80 -9.07 3.54
CA LEU A 28 -26.47 -8.20 2.57
C LEU A 28 -26.54 -6.71 2.98
N ASN A 29 -26.49 -5.78 2.01
CA ASN A 29 -27.62 -4.88 1.71
C ASN A 29 -27.40 -3.98 0.48
N THR A 30 -28.44 -3.96 -0.34
CA THR A 30 -28.69 -3.24 -1.58
C THR A 30 -29.05 -1.77 -1.34
N ALA A 31 -28.60 -0.84 -2.19
CA ALA A 31 -29.45 0.23 -2.74
C ALA A 31 -28.72 1.02 -3.85
N LEU A 32 -29.32 0.99 -5.05
CA LEU A 32 -29.09 1.88 -6.18
C LEU A 32 -29.61 3.28 -5.87
N ASN A 33 -28.90 4.33 -6.30
CA ASN A 33 -29.61 5.51 -6.81
C ASN A 33 -28.79 6.29 -7.85
N THR A 34 -29.49 6.65 -8.92
CA THR A 34 -29.07 7.38 -10.11
C THR A 34 -29.21 8.89 -9.91
N ASP A 35 -28.30 9.67 -10.50
CA ASP A 35 -28.56 10.64 -11.60
C ASP A 35 -27.69 11.93 -11.55
N ARG A 36 -27.35 12.45 -12.73
CA ARG A 36 -26.37 13.51 -13.12
C ARG A 36 -26.92 14.96 -13.00
N PRO A 37 -26.28 16.04 -13.54
CA PRO A 37 -24.87 16.49 -13.54
C PRO A 37 -24.68 17.98 -13.13
N GLY A 38 -23.43 18.40 -12.85
CA GLY A 38 -22.91 19.71 -13.26
C GLY A 38 -22.63 20.76 -12.18
N LYS A 39 -21.36 20.87 -11.75
CA LYS A 39 -20.66 22.16 -11.55
C LYS A 39 -19.16 21.94 -11.33
N LEU A 40 -18.34 22.39 -12.29
CA LEU A 40 -16.89 22.49 -12.14
C LEU A 40 -16.57 23.51 -11.03
N SER A 41 -15.90 23.07 -9.98
CA SER A 41 -15.36 23.90 -8.89
C SER A 41 -13.84 23.72 -8.81
N PRO A 42 -13.09 24.72 -8.30
CA PRO A 42 -11.63 24.80 -8.42
C PRO A 42 -10.92 23.78 -7.52
N CYS A 43 -9.69 23.39 -7.90
CA CYS A 43 -8.82 22.42 -7.23
C CYS A 43 -8.90 22.45 -5.69
N SER A 44 -9.69 21.53 -5.13
CA SER A 44 -9.68 21.22 -3.71
C SER A 44 -8.38 20.52 -3.36
N LYS A 45 -7.62 21.11 -2.43
CA LYS A 45 -6.64 20.36 -1.64
C LYS A 45 -7.36 19.13 -1.10
N SER A 46 -6.90 17.93 -1.45
CA SER A 46 -7.45 16.67 -0.96
C SER A 46 -7.30 16.62 0.56
N GLN A 47 -8.31 17.11 1.28
CA GLN A 47 -8.39 16.97 2.72
C GLN A 47 -8.79 15.53 3.02
N PRO A 48 -8.13 14.87 3.99
CA PRO A 48 -8.61 13.59 4.50
C PRO A 48 -10.03 13.74 5.09
N PRO A 49 -10.82 12.65 5.13
CA PRO A 49 -12.22 12.66 5.55
C PRO A 49 -12.45 13.30 6.93
N LYS A 50 -13.55 14.07 7.05
CA LYS A 50 -13.85 15.06 8.12
C LYS A 50 -14.16 14.51 9.53
N SER A 51 -14.04 13.22 9.79
CA SER A 51 -14.35 12.63 11.11
C SER A 51 -13.11 11.96 11.70
N GLN A 52 -12.62 12.51 12.82
CA GLN A 52 -11.49 11.94 13.55
C GLN A 52 -11.90 10.55 14.08
N PRO A 53 -11.18 9.48 13.73
CA PRO A 53 -11.48 8.14 14.24
C PRO A 53 -11.20 8.07 15.75
N PRO A 54 -11.85 7.15 16.48
CA PRO A 54 -11.57 6.95 17.89
C PRO A 54 -10.07 6.65 18.08
N LYS A 55 -9.42 7.28 19.06
CA LYS A 55 -7.96 7.18 19.26
C LYS A 55 -7.46 5.74 19.40
N SER A 56 -8.31 4.81 19.84
CA SER A 56 -8.02 3.39 20.03
C SER A 56 -8.02 2.56 18.74
N GLN A 57 -8.65 3.04 17.65
CA GLN A 57 -8.72 2.31 16.39
C GLN A 57 -8.68 3.27 15.21
N LEU A 58 -7.73 3.07 14.32
CA LEU A 58 -7.49 3.90 13.15
C LEU A 58 -7.51 3.03 11.90
N GLN A 59 -8.15 3.54 10.84
CA GLN A 59 -8.09 2.96 9.50
C GLN A 59 -7.86 4.08 8.49
N LEU A 60 -6.79 3.97 7.73
CA LEU A 60 -6.42 4.85 6.63
C LEU A 60 -6.56 4.07 5.32
N ASP A 61 -7.22 4.70 4.35
CA ASP A 61 -7.23 4.25 2.96
C ASP A 61 -6.53 5.33 2.11
N PHE A 62 -5.61 4.90 1.26
CA PHE A 62 -4.83 5.78 0.38
C PHE A 62 -5.39 5.83 -1.05
N SER A 63 -6.48 5.13 -1.33
CA SER A 63 -7.06 4.96 -2.68
C SER A 63 -7.42 6.28 -3.36
N GLU A 64 -7.87 7.28 -2.60
CA GLU A 64 -8.32 8.59 -3.13
C GLU A 64 -7.22 9.66 -3.16
N LEU A 65 -5.99 9.35 -2.75
CA LEU A 65 -4.90 10.33 -2.78
C LEU A 65 -4.55 10.73 -4.22
N PRO A 66 -4.40 12.04 -4.52
CA PRO A 66 -3.93 12.47 -5.82
C PRO A 66 -2.52 11.96 -6.09
N SER A 67 -2.26 11.45 -7.29
CA SER A 67 -0.93 10.96 -7.68
C SER A 67 0.11 12.08 -7.60
N PHE A 68 1.33 11.70 -7.24
CA PHE A 68 2.47 12.58 -6.98
C PHE A 68 2.33 13.51 -5.78
N THR A 69 1.38 13.24 -4.87
CA THR A 69 1.27 13.96 -3.60
C THR A 69 2.30 13.42 -2.61
N THR A 70 3.21 14.27 -2.14
CA THR A 70 4.11 13.93 -1.03
C THR A 70 3.36 13.86 0.29
N ILE A 71 3.59 12.81 1.07
CA ILE A 71 3.00 12.64 2.41
C ILE A 71 3.99 13.14 3.45
N HIS A 72 3.50 13.92 4.41
CA HIS A 72 4.31 14.41 5.53
C HIS A 72 3.48 14.48 6.82
N ASP A 73 2.53 15.42 6.92
CA ASP A 73 1.75 15.65 8.14
C ASP A 73 0.24 15.35 8.01
N GLN A 74 -0.21 14.80 6.89
CA GLN A 74 -1.64 14.68 6.55
C GLN A 74 -2.45 13.86 7.58
N TYR A 75 -1.79 12.99 8.35
CA TYR A 75 -2.42 12.10 9.33
C TYR A 75 -2.02 12.43 10.79
N ARG A 76 -1.29 13.54 11.00
CA ARG A 76 -0.72 13.89 12.31
C ARG A 76 -1.79 14.10 13.36
N ASP A 77 -2.91 14.70 12.98
CA ASP A 77 -4.08 14.91 13.87
C ASP A 77 -4.73 13.58 14.31
N TRP A 78 -4.45 12.48 13.62
CA TRP A 78 -4.90 11.13 13.95
C TRP A 78 -3.83 10.33 14.70
N GLY A 79 -2.72 10.98 15.06
CA GLY A 79 -1.60 10.38 15.78
C GLY A 79 -0.73 9.49 14.91
N VAL A 80 -0.71 9.70 13.59
CA VAL A 80 0.17 8.98 12.66
C VAL A 80 0.99 9.97 11.84
N ALA A 81 2.30 9.80 11.85
CA ALA A 81 3.20 10.48 10.92
C ALA A 81 3.72 9.47 9.91
N ILE A 82 3.54 9.75 8.62
CA ILE A 82 4.10 8.95 7.53
C ILE A 82 5.13 9.83 6.84
N THR A 83 6.36 9.32 6.75
CA THR A 83 7.51 10.03 6.20
C THR A 83 8.11 9.23 5.04
N ASP A 84 8.85 9.94 4.19
CA ASP A 84 9.50 9.37 3.00
C ASP A 84 8.55 8.72 2.01
N ALA A 85 7.30 9.19 1.92
CA ALA A 85 6.27 8.62 1.07
C ALA A 85 5.72 9.59 0.03
N ILE A 86 5.40 9.06 -1.15
CA ILE A 86 4.67 9.73 -2.22
C ILE A 86 3.49 8.87 -2.67
N ALA A 87 2.32 9.48 -2.83
CA ALA A 87 1.15 8.81 -3.38
C ALA A 87 1.33 8.62 -4.89
N ILE A 88 1.13 7.40 -5.39
CA ILE A 88 1.23 7.06 -6.80
C ILE A 88 0.03 6.23 -7.20
N ARG A 89 -0.52 6.50 -8.38
CA ARG A 89 -1.44 5.58 -9.05
C ARG A 89 -0.64 4.69 -9.98
N PRO A 90 -0.59 3.37 -9.74
CA PRO A 90 0.18 2.47 -10.60
C PRO A 90 -0.40 2.46 -12.01
N SER A 91 0.47 2.61 -13.01
CA SER A 91 0.13 2.39 -14.42
C SER A 91 0.24 0.93 -14.83
N ASN A 92 1.06 0.15 -14.11
CA ASN A 92 1.20 -1.29 -14.31
C ASN A 92 0.01 -2.01 -13.65
N PRO A 93 -0.85 -2.71 -14.42
CA PRO A 93 -2.02 -3.42 -13.90
C PRO A 93 -1.69 -4.43 -12.79
N ALA A 94 -0.49 -5.00 -12.78
CA ALA A 94 -0.06 -5.91 -11.73
C ALA A 94 -0.18 -5.26 -10.33
N PHE A 95 0.21 -4.00 -10.21
CA PHE A 95 0.18 -3.24 -8.96
C PHE A 95 -1.19 -2.64 -8.63
N VAL A 96 -2.19 -2.80 -9.51
CA VAL A 96 -3.52 -2.22 -9.33
C VAL A 96 -4.35 -3.16 -8.45
N ARG A 97 -4.70 -2.72 -7.23
CA ARG A 97 -5.64 -3.46 -6.36
C ARG A 97 -7.11 -3.26 -6.79
N THR A 98 -7.45 -2.04 -7.22
CA THR A 98 -8.74 -1.68 -7.84
C THR A 98 -8.51 -0.59 -8.89
N LYS A 99 -9.42 -0.43 -9.87
CA LYS A 99 -9.24 0.45 -11.05
C LYS A 99 -8.87 1.92 -10.76
N LEU A 100 -8.99 2.39 -9.51
CA LEU A 100 -8.70 3.76 -9.10
C LEU A 100 -7.74 3.87 -7.92
N ALA A 101 -7.23 2.76 -7.35
CA ALA A 101 -6.46 2.78 -6.13
C ALA A 101 -5.08 3.43 -6.31
N SER A 102 -4.91 4.61 -5.71
CA SER A 102 -3.59 5.13 -5.35
C SER A 102 -3.01 4.33 -4.17
N GLY A 103 -1.68 4.29 -4.06
CA GLY A 103 -0.96 3.75 -2.93
C GLY A 103 0.26 4.62 -2.60
N LEU A 104 0.85 4.42 -1.43
CA LEU A 104 2.06 5.09 -1.01
C LEU A 104 3.29 4.29 -1.44
N MET A 105 4.26 4.96 -2.04
CA MET A 105 5.56 4.42 -2.41
C MET A 105 6.64 5.20 -1.63
N PRO A 106 7.79 4.59 -1.30
CA PRO A 106 8.95 5.36 -0.86
C PRO A 106 9.33 6.44 -1.88
N THR A 107 9.78 7.59 -1.40
CA THR A 107 10.30 8.66 -2.27
C THR A 107 11.58 8.22 -2.98
N ALA A 108 11.92 8.79 -4.13
CA ALA A 108 13.11 8.38 -4.89
C ALA A 108 14.44 8.49 -4.12
N GLN A 109 14.48 9.27 -3.05
CA GLN A 109 15.67 9.49 -2.22
C GLN A 109 15.85 8.41 -1.15
N ASN A 110 14.77 7.71 -0.77
CA ASN A 110 14.75 6.76 0.33
C ASN A 110 14.05 5.47 -0.10
N GLN A 111 14.68 4.32 0.16
CA GLN A 111 14.09 3.00 -0.10
C GLN A 111 13.17 2.52 1.04
N THR A 112 12.98 3.37 2.05
CA THR A 112 12.22 3.08 3.25
C THR A 112 11.02 4.03 3.34
N LEU A 113 9.87 3.47 3.71
CA LEU A 113 8.69 4.21 4.14
C LEU A 113 8.54 4.03 5.66
N SER A 114 8.46 5.13 6.39
CA SER A 114 8.41 5.11 7.85
C SER A 114 7.07 5.63 8.37
N ILE A 115 6.48 4.88 9.30
CA ILE A 115 5.21 5.17 9.96
C ILE A 115 5.47 5.29 11.47
N GLN A 116 5.17 6.43 12.05
CA GLN A 116 5.29 6.67 13.49
C GLN A 116 3.93 6.89 14.11
N PHE A 117 3.72 6.30 15.29
CA PHE A 117 2.48 6.40 16.05
C PHE A 117 2.70 7.25 17.30
N GLN A 118 1.81 8.22 17.52
CA GLN A 118 1.81 9.04 18.74
C GLN A 118 1.43 8.23 19.99
N GLN A 119 0.65 7.16 19.81
CA GLN A 119 0.27 6.21 20.84
C GLN A 119 0.75 4.83 20.45
N LEU A 120 1.17 4.04 21.44
CA LEU A 120 1.54 2.63 21.22
C LEU A 120 0.38 1.88 20.57
N ARG A 121 0.70 1.06 19.57
CA ARG A 121 -0.25 0.17 18.90
C ARG A 121 0.09 -1.26 19.27
N GLN A 122 -0.94 -2.04 19.58
CA GLN A 122 -0.80 -3.48 19.84
C GLN A 122 -0.97 -4.31 18.57
N PHE A 123 -1.76 -3.78 17.63
CA PHE A 123 -2.07 -4.39 16.36
C PHE A 123 -1.90 -3.37 15.25
N VAL A 124 -1.16 -3.76 14.21
CA VAL A 124 -1.06 -3.00 12.96
C VAL A 124 -1.24 -3.95 11.78
N SER A 125 -2.09 -3.57 10.83
CA SER A 125 -2.32 -4.31 9.59
C SER A 125 -2.23 -3.36 8.40
N PHE A 126 -1.76 -3.87 7.26
CA PHE A 126 -1.77 -3.13 6.02
C PHE A 126 -1.69 -4.06 4.80
N SER A 127 -2.18 -3.57 3.67
CA SER A 127 -2.00 -4.19 2.35
C SER A 127 -0.83 -3.58 1.59
N LEU A 128 0.03 -4.43 1.03
CA LEU A 128 1.19 -4.08 0.23
C LEU A 128 1.11 -4.68 -1.17
N ALA A 129 1.78 -4.07 -2.14
CA ALA A 129 2.20 -4.75 -3.36
C ALA A 129 3.69 -4.52 -3.67
N GLY A 130 4.44 -5.55 -4.05
CA GLY A 130 5.89 -5.44 -4.32
C GLY A 130 6.37 -6.26 -5.51
N ALA A 131 7.40 -5.75 -6.20
CA ALA A 131 8.10 -6.50 -7.26
C ALA A 131 9.10 -7.53 -6.71
N GLN A 132 9.60 -7.33 -5.49
CA GLN A 132 10.55 -8.21 -4.81
C GLN A 132 10.15 -8.34 -3.34
N GLN A 133 11.01 -8.99 -2.56
CA GLN A 133 10.87 -9.09 -1.13
C GLN A 133 10.77 -7.71 -0.47
N ILE A 134 9.79 -7.56 0.41
CA ILE A 134 9.59 -6.40 1.26
C ILE A 134 9.88 -6.83 2.69
N THR A 135 10.69 -6.06 3.40
CA THR A 135 10.98 -6.28 4.82
C THR A 135 10.30 -5.20 5.64
N LEU A 136 9.73 -5.63 6.75
CA LEU A 136 8.97 -4.82 7.69
C LEU A 136 9.59 -4.95 9.05
N ARG A 137 9.85 -3.80 9.68
CA ARG A 137 10.42 -3.73 11.04
C ARG A 137 9.54 -2.87 11.90
N ALA A 138 9.16 -3.37 13.06
CA ALA A 138 8.44 -2.64 14.08
C ALA A 138 9.37 -2.33 15.25
N TYR A 139 9.27 -1.14 15.80
CA TYR A 139 10.13 -0.66 16.88
C TYR A 139 9.34 -0.10 18.06
N ASP A 140 9.87 -0.30 19.26
CA ASP A 140 9.39 0.36 20.47
C ASP A 140 9.85 1.82 20.59
N THR A 141 9.41 2.51 21.64
CA THR A 141 9.76 3.93 21.90
C THR A 141 11.25 4.17 22.18
N SER A 142 12.00 3.12 22.48
CA SER A 142 13.46 3.15 22.66
C SER A 142 14.18 2.78 21.35
N HIS A 143 13.47 2.70 20.23
CA HIS A 143 13.97 2.31 18.92
C HIS A 143 14.55 0.88 18.91
N ARG A 144 14.04 -0.01 19.75
CA ARG A 144 14.41 -1.44 19.74
C ARG A 144 13.47 -2.19 18.82
N LEU A 145 14.02 -3.08 18.01
CA LEU A 145 13.25 -3.95 17.13
C LEU A 145 12.39 -4.91 17.98
N VAL A 146 11.07 -4.84 17.83
CA VAL A 146 10.11 -5.70 18.54
C VAL A 146 9.46 -6.73 17.63
N ALA A 147 9.37 -6.45 16.33
CA ALA A 147 8.91 -7.41 15.32
C ALA A 147 9.63 -7.18 13.99
N GLU A 148 9.91 -8.26 13.26
CA GLU A 148 10.36 -8.22 11.87
C GLU A 148 9.57 -9.25 11.06
N GLN A 149 9.12 -8.85 9.87
CA GLN A 149 8.47 -9.75 8.92
C GLN A 149 8.97 -9.48 7.51
N GLN A 150 9.12 -10.54 6.72
CA GLN A 150 9.49 -10.45 5.31
C GLN A 150 8.34 -11.05 4.48
N VAL A 151 7.93 -10.35 3.43
CA VAL A 151 6.91 -10.78 2.47
C VAL A 151 7.41 -10.63 1.04
N GLY A 152 6.75 -11.28 0.08
CA GLY A 152 7.20 -11.30 -1.31
C GLY A 152 8.30 -12.34 -1.55
N GLN A 153 8.91 -12.28 -2.74
CA GLN A 153 9.88 -13.26 -3.21
C GLN A 153 11.25 -12.60 -3.37
N SER A 154 12.30 -13.26 -2.89
CA SER A 154 13.68 -12.80 -3.02
C SER A 154 14.28 -13.05 -4.40
N ASP A 155 13.70 -13.96 -5.20
CA ASP A 155 14.30 -14.43 -6.46
C ASP A 155 13.36 -14.23 -7.67
N TYR A 156 13.64 -13.18 -8.44
CA TYR A 156 12.94 -12.86 -9.69
C TYR A 156 13.06 -13.98 -10.75
N ARG A 157 14.07 -14.87 -10.69
CA ARG A 157 14.28 -15.92 -11.69
C ARG A 157 13.30 -17.08 -11.55
N GLN A 158 12.80 -17.35 -10.35
CA GLN A 158 11.82 -18.40 -10.09
C GLN A 158 10.42 -18.03 -10.64
N MET A 159 10.19 -16.74 -10.90
CA MET A 159 8.96 -16.21 -11.49
C MET A 159 8.72 -16.70 -12.94
N ARG A 160 9.76 -17.13 -13.68
CA ARG A 160 9.57 -17.69 -15.04
C ARG A 160 8.88 -19.06 -15.07
N GLN A 161 8.79 -19.73 -13.92
CA GLN A 161 8.25 -21.09 -13.82
C GLN A 161 7.00 -21.19 -12.93
N ALA A 162 6.75 -20.18 -12.10
CA ALA A 162 5.55 -20.10 -11.28
C ALA A 162 4.50 -19.18 -11.94
N SER A 163 3.28 -19.69 -12.10
CA SER A 163 2.09 -18.88 -12.41
C SER A 163 2.08 -17.63 -11.52
N ALA A 164 1.92 -16.45 -12.13
CA ALA A 164 1.88 -15.10 -11.55
C ALA A 164 2.12 -15.05 -10.02
N ALA A 165 3.37 -14.81 -9.60
CA ALA A 165 3.69 -14.66 -8.19
C ALA A 165 2.76 -13.60 -7.55
N CYS A 166 2.20 -13.92 -6.38
CA CYS A 166 1.33 -13.03 -5.65
C CYS A 166 2.15 -11.81 -5.20
N ILE A 167 2.00 -10.69 -5.92
CA ILE A 167 2.68 -9.44 -5.59
C ILE A 167 1.92 -8.66 -4.52
N HIS A 168 0.68 -9.02 -4.18
CA HIS A 168 -0.14 -8.38 -3.16
C HIS A 168 -0.04 -9.15 -1.83
N HIS A 169 0.18 -8.44 -0.73
CA HIS A 169 0.37 -9.03 0.59
C HIS A 169 -0.51 -8.33 1.62
N GLN A 170 -1.24 -9.10 2.42
CA GLN A 170 -1.83 -8.62 3.66
C GLN A 170 -0.87 -8.96 4.80
N VAL A 171 -0.48 -7.95 5.58
CA VAL A 171 0.49 -8.11 6.67
C VAL A 171 -0.15 -7.64 7.97
N GLN A 172 0.20 -8.34 9.06
CA GLN A 172 -0.23 -8.02 10.42
C GLN A 172 0.97 -8.12 11.36
N LEU A 173 1.17 -7.08 12.17
CA LEU A 173 2.18 -7.01 13.21
C LEU A 173 1.47 -6.88 14.57
N ILE A 174 1.83 -7.75 15.51
CA ILE A 174 1.23 -7.81 16.84
C ILE A 174 2.35 -7.75 17.88
N ASP A 175 2.41 -6.65 18.61
CA ASP A 175 3.34 -6.46 19.73
C ASP A 175 2.79 -5.34 20.63
N PRO A 176 2.85 -5.44 21.98
CA PRO A 176 2.26 -4.46 22.88
C PRO A 176 2.86 -3.03 22.82
N SER A 177 3.99 -2.86 22.14
CA SER A 177 4.82 -1.66 22.25
C SER A 177 5.17 -1.00 20.91
N ILE A 178 4.46 -1.33 19.82
CA ILE A 178 4.76 -0.75 18.49
C ILE A 178 4.56 0.77 18.53
N SER A 179 5.64 1.50 18.29
CA SER A 179 5.65 2.96 18.19
C SER A 179 6.06 3.45 16.80
N GLN A 180 6.82 2.64 16.06
CA GLN A 180 7.28 2.95 14.71
C GLN A 180 7.30 1.67 13.86
N ILE A 181 7.05 1.83 12.56
CA ILE A 181 7.23 0.80 11.54
C ILE A 181 8.09 1.37 10.42
N GLU A 182 9.03 0.58 9.95
CA GLU A 182 9.79 0.83 8.72
C GLU A 182 9.48 -0.28 7.72
N ILE A 183 9.20 0.12 6.48
CA ILE A 183 8.94 -0.78 5.36
C ILE A 183 9.99 -0.48 4.30
N TYR A 184 10.78 -1.48 3.90
CA TYR A 184 11.81 -1.30 2.88
C TYR A 184 11.85 -2.46 1.88
N SER A 185 12.31 -2.18 0.67
CA SER A 185 12.56 -3.18 -0.37
C SER A 185 13.61 -2.65 -1.36
N ASP A 186 14.38 -3.54 -1.97
CA ASP A 186 15.33 -3.21 -3.05
C ASP A 186 14.61 -2.98 -4.40
N ALA A 187 13.29 -3.12 -4.43
CA ALA A 187 12.46 -2.85 -5.60
C ALA A 187 11.21 -2.02 -5.25
N PRO A 188 10.56 -1.40 -6.25
CA PRO A 188 9.34 -0.64 -6.01
C PRO A 188 8.25 -1.46 -5.33
N PHE A 189 7.63 -0.84 -4.31
CA PHE A 189 6.45 -1.36 -3.64
C PHE A 189 5.43 -0.26 -3.38
N LEU A 190 4.19 -0.67 -3.12
CA LEU A 190 3.08 0.20 -2.76
C LEU A 190 2.43 -0.26 -1.47
N LEU A 191 2.04 0.68 -0.62
CA LEU A 191 1.22 0.53 0.57
C LEU A 191 -0.17 1.12 0.30
N PHE A 192 -1.24 0.34 0.45
CA PHE A 192 -2.59 0.76 0.06
C PHE A 192 -3.46 1.23 1.21
N ASP A 193 -3.27 0.66 2.39
CA ASP A 193 -4.04 1.00 3.59
C ASP A 193 -3.18 0.83 4.84
N LEU A 194 -3.69 1.35 5.95
CA LEU A 194 -3.12 1.16 7.29
C LEU A 194 -4.26 1.06 8.30
N ALA A 195 -4.38 -0.06 8.98
CA ALA A 195 -5.24 -0.22 10.14
C ALA A 195 -4.40 -0.44 11.39
N CYS A 196 -4.73 0.21 12.50
CA CYS A 196 -4.09 -0.07 13.77
C CYS A 196 -5.05 0.10 14.95
N SER A 197 -4.77 -0.63 16.02
CA SER A 197 -5.46 -0.48 17.29
C SER A 197 -4.51 -0.53 18.46
N ALA A 198 -4.97 0.04 19.58
CA ALA A 198 -4.37 -0.20 20.88
C ALA A 198 -4.67 -1.62 21.37
#